data_AF-A0A0F3GKD5-F1
#
_entry.id   AF-A0A0F3GKD5-F1
#
_cell.length_a   1.000
_cell.length_b   1.000
_cell.length_c   1.000
_cell.angle_alpha   90.00
_cell.angle_beta   90.00
_cell.angle_gamma   90.00
#
_symmetry.space_group_name_H-M   'P 1'
#
loop_
_entity.id
_entity.type
_entity.pdbx_description
1 polymer ?
#
loop_
_entity_poly.entity_id
_entity_poly.type
_entity_poly.pdbx_seq_one_letter_code
_entity_poly.pdbx_strand_id
1 'polypeptide(L)'
;MKKGINAFIVGMLILLVAGMAALAEAVPAAPDSATITQPDGSSFEARQRGDEWHNWVETVDGYSVVKADDGYWYYISTYSNSTPVLTGVKAHLSPPVDLNKHIMLPKEEIKKKLAVKNKINPKAGPNGAFSGKVLFILVEFSNKAHTPANNEAAFATLLSTDIADYYSDASYGNVTLTPATESSGTANNGVIDWINLATCKSTTYNHPNTGSTTGVANQQLAKDAIECADTSVNFAAYDTNSDGYVDTSELAVVIIAAGYEASMSGAPTPNLWGHQWSISTPPQVDGKYVGAYHNGAGGYAMFGEVHSSGSNPHIATIGIMVHELGHLIFDWVDLYDTDDSSEGIGAFSLMSAGSWGKANNDTYSGKTPVLPCAYDKYLRGWVSGSVGSGTVSITAAGHTNATSANTVYRATTSDSNQYFLVENRQAAGYDLGLEKWLGTNFGGGLAIFHIDTSQTDNTSDTHRLVNLETADNYQMTSGNKGQNANLWRSGNATTFNNSSTPNSKLYNGSASLVSIASISATGTTMTAVFSTSTTSVTTVPTLDAWSIIGIIGLSSIAMYRVRRREFSND
;
A
#
# COMPACT_ATOMS: atom_id res chain seq x y z
N MET A 1 0.70 48.37 36.49
CA MET A 1 1.64 48.05 35.38
C MET A 1 2.43 46.82 35.77
N LYS A 2 2.62 45.88 34.81
CA LYS A 2 3.28 44.57 34.92
C LYS A 2 2.44 43.43 35.51
N LYS A 3 1.72 42.72 34.64
CA LYS A 3 1.37 41.30 34.82
C LYS A 3 2.30 40.49 33.93
N GLY A 4 2.95 39.47 34.51
CA GLY A 4 3.85 38.55 33.85
C GLY A 4 3.10 37.54 32.99
N ILE A 5 3.67 37.25 31.83
CA ILE A 5 3.24 36.22 30.88
C ILE A 5 4.18 35.03 31.11
N ASN A 6 3.64 33.91 31.58
CA ASN A 6 4.23 32.58 31.43
C ASN A 6 3.24 31.77 30.60
N ALA A 7 3.58 31.55 29.33
CA ALA A 7 2.90 30.56 28.49
C ALA A 7 3.98 29.66 27.89
N PHE A 8 3.97 28.41 28.32
CA PHE A 8 4.70 27.30 27.73
C PHE A 8 4.24 27.15 26.27
N ILE A 9 5.17 27.28 25.33
CA ILE A 9 4.95 26.97 23.91
C ILE A 9 5.30 25.49 23.74
N VAL A 10 4.26 24.64 23.69
CA VAL A 10 4.36 23.31 23.06
C VAL A 10 4.13 23.56 21.57
N GLY A 11 5.21 23.58 20.80
CA GLY A 11 5.16 23.79 19.36
C GLY A 11 4.62 22.56 18.65
N MET A 12 3.35 22.57 18.31
CA MET A 12 2.75 21.62 17.37
C MET A 12 3.03 22.14 15.96
N LEU A 13 4.06 21.59 15.31
CA LEU A 13 4.43 21.93 13.94
C LEU A 13 3.42 21.29 12.98
N ILE A 14 2.36 22.02 12.65
CA ILE A 14 1.41 21.63 11.60
C ILE A 14 2.05 21.97 10.25
N LEU A 15 2.59 20.95 9.59
CA LEU A 15 3.07 21.00 8.21
C LEU A 15 1.86 21.12 7.26
N LEU A 16 1.65 22.31 6.71
CA LEU A 16 0.71 22.54 5.61
C LEU A 16 1.38 22.09 4.30
N VAL A 17 1.14 20.86 3.87
CA VAL A 17 1.58 20.35 2.55
C VAL A 17 0.34 20.12 1.69
N ALA A 18 0.19 20.91 0.63
CA ALA A 18 -0.87 20.77 -0.38
C ALA A 18 -0.94 19.32 -0.88
N GLY A 19 -2.14 18.71 -0.87
CA GLY A 19 -2.34 17.31 -1.21
C GLY A 19 -2.17 17.05 -2.70
N MET A 20 -1.25 16.17 -3.06
CA MET A 20 -1.20 15.54 -4.37
C MET A 20 -2.05 14.26 -4.33
N ALA A 21 -2.85 14.03 -5.37
CA ALA A 21 -3.73 12.86 -5.47
C ALA A 21 -3.03 11.75 -6.27
N ALA A 22 -3.11 10.51 -5.78
CA ALA A 22 -2.56 9.31 -6.40
C ALA A 22 -3.67 8.45 -7.02
N LEU A 23 -3.32 7.38 -7.73
CA LEU A 23 -4.26 6.37 -8.19
C LEU A 23 -4.25 5.19 -7.22
N ALA A 24 -5.42 4.62 -6.94
CA ALA A 24 -5.52 3.30 -6.31
C ALA A 24 -5.62 2.26 -7.42
N GLU A 25 -4.82 1.21 -7.28
CA GLU A 25 -4.90 -0.02 -8.04
C GLU A 25 -5.37 -1.14 -7.11
N ALA A 26 -5.85 -2.26 -7.64
CA ALA A 26 -6.20 -3.40 -6.82
C ALA A 26 -4.97 -4.23 -6.52
N VAL A 27 -5.21 -5.30 -5.77
CA VAL A 27 -4.22 -6.31 -5.49
C VAL A 27 -3.58 -6.81 -6.79
N PRO A 28 -2.23 -6.89 -6.85
CA PRO A 28 -1.56 -7.44 -8.01
C PRO A 28 -1.95 -8.91 -8.16
N ALA A 29 -1.78 -9.46 -9.36
CA ALA A 29 -2.02 -10.86 -9.65
C ALA A 29 -1.23 -11.78 -8.71
N ALA A 30 -1.81 -12.93 -8.38
CA ALA A 30 -1.16 -13.94 -7.57
C ALA A 30 0.20 -14.31 -8.18
N PRO A 31 1.28 -14.32 -7.39
CA PRO A 31 2.62 -14.61 -7.90
C PRO A 31 2.81 -16.08 -8.32
N ASP A 32 1.87 -16.95 -7.95
CA ASP A 32 1.92 -18.38 -8.22
C ASP A 32 1.59 -18.67 -9.68
N SER A 33 2.31 -19.63 -10.28
CA SER A 33 1.97 -20.16 -11.60
C SER A 33 0.86 -21.21 -11.50
N ALA A 34 0.20 -21.46 -12.63
CA ALA A 34 -0.77 -22.52 -12.79
C ALA A 34 -0.54 -23.25 -14.12
N THR A 35 -0.85 -24.54 -14.11
CA THR A 35 -0.93 -25.35 -15.33
C THR A 35 -2.16 -24.94 -16.14
N ILE A 36 -1.93 -24.44 -17.36
CA ILE A 36 -2.99 -24.14 -18.32
C ILE A 36 -3.09 -25.30 -19.32
N THR A 37 -4.29 -25.88 -19.43
CA THR A 37 -4.59 -26.95 -20.38
C THR A 37 -5.22 -26.38 -21.65
N GLN A 38 -4.64 -26.72 -22.79
CA GLN A 38 -5.10 -26.39 -24.12
C GLN A 38 -6.28 -27.30 -24.53
N PRO A 39 -7.10 -26.91 -25.53
CA PRO A 39 -8.22 -27.74 -25.99
C PRO A 39 -7.85 -29.15 -26.47
N ASP A 40 -6.63 -29.39 -26.93
CA ASP A 40 -6.13 -30.72 -27.33
C ASP A 40 -5.59 -31.56 -26.16
N GLY A 41 -5.67 -31.05 -24.92
CA GLY A 41 -5.18 -31.69 -23.71
C GLY A 41 -3.69 -31.49 -23.42
N SER A 42 -2.93 -30.85 -24.32
CA SER A 42 -1.57 -30.39 -24.02
C SER A 42 -1.60 -29.27 -22.96
N SER A 43 -0.51 -29.06 -22.24
CA SER A 43 -0.46 -28.03 -21.19
C SER A 43 0.87 -27.29 -21.13
N PHE A 44 0.84 -26.13 -20.47
CA PHE A 44 2.00 -25.31 -20.19
C PHE A 44 1.82 -24.58 -18.85
N GLU A 45 2.93 -24.20 -18.22
CA GLU A 45 2.91 -23.41 -16.98
C GLU A 45 2.90 -21.91 -17.29
N ALA A 46 1.98 -21.19 -16.66
CA ALA A 46 1.84 -19.76 -16.83
C ALA A 46 1.48 -19.06 -15.54
N ARG A 47 1.73 -17.76 -15.49
CA ARG A 47 1.36 -16.88 -14.39
C ARG A 47 0.68 -15.64 -14.93
N GLN A 48 -0.28 -15.15 -14.16
CA GLN A 48 -0.88 -13.86 -14.39
C GLN A 48 0.03 -12.75 -13.83
N ARG A 49 -0.03 -11.58 -14.44
CA ARG A 49 0.79 -10.40 -14.13
C ARG A 49 -0.09 -9.15 -14.07
N GLY A 50 0.42 -8.11 -13.41
CA GLY A 50 -0.23 -6.82 -13.27
C GLY A 50 -1.45 -6.84 -12.35
N ASP A 51 -2.38 -5.91 -12.56
CA ASP A 51 -3.55 -5.63 -11.72
C ASP A 51 -4.87 -5.62 -12.52
N GLU A 52 -5.98 -5.28 -11.90
CA GLU A 52 -7.32 -5.28 -12.53
C GLU A 52 -7.45 -4.34 -13.74
N TRP A 53 -6.55 -3.36 -13.89
CA TRP A 53 -6.57 -2.37 -14.96
C TRP A 53 -5.49 -2.60 -16.03
N HIS A 54 -4.36 -3.15 -15.62
CA HIS A 54 -3.26 -3.55 -16.49
C HIS A 54 -2.79 -4.95 -16.13
N ASN A 55 -3.28 -5.98 -16.84
CA ASN A 55 -2.83 -7.36 -16.65
C ASN A 55 -2.63 -8.11 -17.97
N TRP A 56 -1.84 -9.18 -17.87
CA TRP A 56 -1.60 -10.14 -18.93
C TRP A 56 -1.17 -11.49 -18.33
N VAL A 57 -0.93 -12.48 -19.19
CA VAL A 57 -0.45 -13.81 -18.79
C VAL A 57 0.89 -14.07 -19.45
N GLU A 58 1.82 -14.63 -18.70
CA GLU A 58 3.15 -15.05 -19.18
C GLU A 58 3.38 -16.51 -18.89
N THR A 59 4.16 -17.18 -19.74
CA THR A 59 4.79 -18.44 -19.32
C THR A 59 5.75 -18.20 -18.15
N VAL A 60 6.12 -19.27 -17.43
CA VAL A 60 7.13 -19.18 -16.36
C VAL A 60 8.48 -18.64 -16.83
N ASP A 61 8.77 -18.74 -18.14
CA ASP A 61 9.97 -18.19 -18.76
C ASP A 61 9.86 -16.70 -19.16
N GLY A 62 8.69 -16.09 -18.98
CA GLY A 62 8.44 -14.65 -19.23
C GLY A 62 7.92 -14.31 -20.62
N TYR A 63 7.42 -15.28 -21.40
CA TYR A 63 6.82 -15.00 -22.70
C TYR A 63 5.33 -14.72 -22.57
N SER A 64 4.87 -13.57 -23.06
CA SER A 64 3.47 -13.18 -23.00
C SER A 64 2.61 -14.05 -23.90
N VAL A 65 1.45 -14.46 -23.38
CA VAL A 65 0.50 -15.35 -24.05
C VAL A 65 -0.92 -14.83 -23.91
N VAL A 66 -1.78 -15.18 -24.86
CA VAL A 66 -3.22 -14.86 -24.81
C VAL A 66 -4.05 -15.99 -25.37
N LYS A 67 -5.23 -16.19 -24.80
CA LYS A 67 -6.24 -17.13 -25.30
C LYS A 67 -6.97 -16.50 -26.49
N ALA A 68 -6.95 -17.17 -27.63
CA ALA A 68 -7.69 -16.76 -28.82
C ALA A 68 -9.12 -17.35 -28.83
N ASP A 69 -9.93 -16.91 -29.81
CA ASP A 69 -11.33 -17.32 -29.97
C ASP A 69 -11.51 -18.82 -30.22
N ASP A 70 -10.48 -19.50 -30.74
CA ASP A 70 -10.45 -20.96 -30.92
C ASP A 70 -10.21 -21.73 -29.61
N GLY A 71 -10.02 -21.01 -28.50
CA GLY A 71 -9.77 -21.54 -27.17
C GLY A 71 -8.31 -21.90 -26.88
N TYR A 72 -7.40 -21.80 -27.84
CA TYR A 72 -5.97 -22.04 -27.63
C TYR A 72 -5.25 -20.80 -27.14
N TRP A 73 -4.23 -21.01 -26.31
CA TRP A 73 -3.27 -19.99 -25.92
C TRP A 73 -2.11 -19.92 -26.92
N TYR A 74 -1.77 -18.71 -27.35
CA TYR A 74 -0.70 -18.42 -28.30
C TYR A 74 0.27 -17.39 -27.73
N TYR A 75 1.54 -17.47 -28.14
CA TYR A 75 2.51 -16.42 -27.85
C TYR A 75 2.17 -15.11 -28.57
N ILE A 76 2.33 -13.99 -27.86
CA ILE A 76 2.16 -12.63 -28.37
C ILE A 76 3.50 -12.16 -28.94
N SER A 77 3.51 -11.60 -30.16
CA SER A 77 4.71 -11.02 -30.79
C SER A 77 4.83 -9.51 -30.59
N THR A 78 3.70 -8.81 -30.51
CA THR A 78 3.60 -7.36 -30.27
C THR A 78 2.15 -6.98 -29.97
N TYR A 79 1.89 -5.70 -29.74
CA TYR A 79 0.55 -5.12 -29.71
C TYR A 79 0.36 -4.14 -30.88
N SER A 80 -0.81 -4.19 -31.50
CA SER A 80 -1.31 -3.15 -32.40
C SER A 80 -2.40 -2.38 -31.66
N ASN A 81 -2.06 -1.20 -31.14
CA ASN A 81 -2.86 -0.48 -30.14
C ASN A 81 -3.15 -1.40 -28.94
N SER A 82 -4.44 -1.66 -28.66
CA SER A 82 -4.89 -2.56 -27.60
C SER A 82 -5.02 -4.03 -28.01
N THR A 83 -4.75 -4.37 -29.26
CA THR A 83 -4.98 -5.72 -29.80
C THR A 83 -3.66 -6.51 -29.83
N PRO A 84 -3.59 -7.69 -29.18
CA PRO A 84 -2.40 -8.54 -29.25
C PRO A 84 -2.24 -9.12 -30.66
N VAL A 85 -1.01 -9.09 -31.16
CA VAL A 85 -0.62 -9.74 -32.42
C VAL A 85 0.01 -11.09 -32.08
N LEU A 86 -0.56 -12.17 -32.61
CA LEU A 86 -0.13 -13.53 -32.29
C LEU A 86 1.02 -13.99 -33.20
N THR A 87 1.91 -14.81 -32.66
CA THR A 87 2.96 -15.50 -33.43
C THR A 87 2.43 -16.67 -34.28
N GLY A 88 1.20 -17.13 -33.99
CA GLY A 88 0.65 -18.39 -34.52
C GLY A 88 1.19 -19.65 -33.84
N VAL A 89 2.13 -19.53 -32.90
CA VAL A 89 2.69 -20.65 -32.14
C VAL A 89 1.93 -20.81 -30.82
N LYS A 90 1.41 -22.01 -30.58
CA LYS A 90 0.69 -22.37 -29.34
C LYS A 90 1.65 -22.38 -28.15
N ALA A 91 1.19 -21.91 -27.00
CA ALA A 91 2.01 -21.69 -25.80
C ALA A 91 2.62 -22.96 -25.17
N HIS A 92 2.10 -24.16 -25.51
CA HIS A 92 2.71 -25.44 -25.08
C HIS A 92 3.93 -25.86 -25.91
N LEU A 93 4.18 -25.19 -27.04
CA LEU A 93 5.34 -25.44 -27.89
C LEU A 93 6.47 -24.47 -27.53
N SER A 94 7.68 -24.77 -28.01
CA SER A 94 8.82 -23.88 -27.86
C SER A 94 8.52 -22.50 -28.48
N PRO A 95 8.86 -21.40 -27.78
CA PRO A 95 8.66 -20.05 -28.32
C PRO A 95 9.54 -19.83 -29.56
N PRO A 96 9.16 -18.92 -30.47
CA PRO A 96 10.03 -18.45 -31.54
C PRO A 96 11.39 -17.95 -31.00
N VAL A 97 12.48 -18.23 -31.71
CA VAL A 97 13.87 -18.03 -31.26
C VAL A 97 14.21 -16.58 -30.84
N ASP A 98 13.54 -15.59 -31.44
CA ASP A 98 13.79 -14.16 -31.19
C ASP A 98 12.57 -13.44 -30.58
N LEU A 99 11.70 -14.19 -29.91
CA LEU A 99 10.54 -13.59 -29.25
C LEU A 99 10.99 -12.78 -28.03
N ASN A 100 10.57 -11.52 -27.95
CA ASN A 100 10.83 -10.72 -26.76
C ASN A 100 9.97 -11.23 -25.59
N LYS A 101 10.54 -11.14 -24.38
CA LYS A 101 9.84 -11.41 -23.12
C LYS A 101 9.12 -10.16 -22.63
N HIS A 102 8.15 -10.34 -21.74
CA HIS A 102 7.45 -9.25 -21.06
C HIS A 102 6.80 -8.25 -22.03
N ILE A 103 6.24 -8.78 -23.12
CA ILE A 103 5.49 -7.98 -24.08
C ILE A 103 4.15 -7.64 -23.44
N MET A 104 3.98 -6.37 -23.09
CA MET A 104 2.77 -5.84 -22.46
C MET A 104 2.12 -4.77 -23.34
N LEU A 105 0.90 -4.38 -22.94
CA LEU A 105 0.16 -3.29 -23.58
C LEU A 105 1.01 -2.00 -23.61
N PRO A 106 1.05 -1.23 -24.71
CA PRO A 106 1.84 0.00 -24.75
C PRO A 106 1.40 1.02 -23.68
N LYS A 107 2.36 1.74 -23.07
CA LYS A 107 2.10 2.70 -21.98
C LYS A 107 1.01 3.73 -22.29
N GLU A 108 0.92 4.20 -23.54
CA GLU A 108 -0.13 5.15 -23.95
C GLU A 108 -1.54 4.55 -23.95
N GLU A 109 -1.67 3.25 -24.22
CA GLU A 109 -2.96 2.54 -24.11
C GLU A 109 -3.29 2.22 -22.66
N ILE A 110 -2.28 1.92 -21.83
CA ILE A 110 -2.45 1.78 -20.37
C ILE A 110 -3.03 3.08 -19.81
N LYS A 111 -2.40 4.23 -20.07
CA LYS A 111 -2.88 5.56 -19.61
C LYS A 111 -4.34 5.84 -19.95
N LYS A 112 -4.82 5.43 -21.13
CA LYS A 112 -6.23 5.58 -21.53
C LYS A 112 -7.16 4.75 -20.65
N LYS A 113 -6.74 3.52 -20.28
CA LYS A 113 -7.49 2.70 -19.32
C LYS A 113 -7.46 3.32 -17.92
N LEU A 114 -6.33 3.90 -17.50
CA LEU A 114 -6.20 4.53 -16.18
C LEU A 114 -6.96 5.85 -16.05
N ALA A 115 -7.31 6.52 -17.14
CA ALA A 115 -8.02 7.80 -17.12
C ALA A 115 -9.44 7.74 -16.52
N VAL A 116 -10.00 6.53 -16.33
CA VAL A 116 -11.34 6.29 -15.78
C VAL A 116 -11.29 5.98 -14.26
N LYS A 117 -10.09 6.01 -13.67
CA LYS A 117 -9.87 5.65 -12.26
C LYS A 117 -10.19 6.79 -11.31
N ASN A 118 -10.52 6.40 -10.08
CA ASN A 118 -10.59 7.36 -8.99
C ASN A 118 -9.19 7.80 -8.60
N LYS A 119 -9.05 9.09 -8.34
CA LYS A 119 -7.88 9.61 -7.65
C LYS A 119 -8.13 9.49 -6.16
N ILE A 120 -7.26 8.75 -5.47
CA ILE A 120 -7.22 8.74 -4.01
C ILE A 120 -6.45 9.96 -3.52
N ASN A 121 -6.94 10.51 -2.42
CA ASN A 121 -6.21 11.52 -1.68
C ASN A 121 -5.63 10.83 -0.45
N PRO A 122 -4.33 10.46 -0.45
CA PRO A 122 -3.72 9.71 0.65
C PRO A 122 -3.70 10.46 1.99
N LYS A 123 -4.30 11.64 2.11
CA LYS A 123 -4.47 12.37 3.38
C LYS A 123 -5.90 12.35 3.93
N ALA A 124 -6.88 11.80 3.20
CA ALA A 124 -8.28 11.79 3.62
C ALA A 124 -8.62 10.63 4.57
N GLY A 125 -7.94 9.49 4.43
CA GLY A 125 -8.11 8.33 5.32
C GLY A 125 -7.92 8.64 6.82
N PRO A 126 -8.59 7.89 7.70
CA PRO A 126 -8.55 8.09 9.14
C PRO A 126 -7.14 7.88 9.69
N ASN A 127 -6.77 8.67 10.68
CA ASN A 127 -5.45 8.65 11.32
C ASN A 127 -5.56 8.31 12.81
N GLY A 128 -4.54 7.65 13.34
CA GLY A 128 -4.45 7.25 14.73
C GLY A 128 -5.51 6.22 15.10
N ALA A 129 -6.15 6.43 16.26
CA ALA A 129 -7.21 5.55 16.73
C ALA A 129 -8.46 5.66 15.84
N PHE A 130 -8.92 4.53 15.33
CA PHE A 130 -10.06 4.43 14.42
C PHE A 130 -10.92 3.22 14.77
N SER A 131 -12.24 3.42 14.82
CA SER A 131 -13.20 2.32 14.91
C SER A 131 -14.14 2.40 13.72
N GLY A 132 -14.07 1.37 12.88
CA GLY A 132 -14.84 1.28 11.63
C GLY A 132 -15.85 0.15 11.66
N LYS A 133 -16.86 0.27 10.80
CA LYS A 133 -17.84 -0.78 10.51
C LYS A 133 -17.58 -1.38 9.15
N VAL A 134 -17.71 -2.69 9.04
CA VAL A 134 -17.59 -3.42 7.77
C VAL A 134 -18.87 -4.22 7.52
N LEU A 135 -19.39 -4.13 6.30
CA LEU A 135 -20.54 -4.89 5.82
C LEU A 135 -20.15 -5.69 4.59
N PHE A 136 -20.30 -7.00 4.66
CA PHE A 136 -20.20 -7.89 3.51
C PHE A 136 -21.60 -8.13 2.94
N ILE A 137 -21.74 -7.94 1.63
CA ILE A 137 -22.95 -8.24 0.88
C ILE A 137 -22.63 -9.41 -0.05
N LEU A 138 -23.14 -10.60 0.28
CA LEU A 138 -22.91 -11.80 -0.52
C LEU A 138 -23.96 -11.88 -1.64
N VAL A 139 -23.54 -12.02 -2.90
CA VAL A 139 -24.46 -12.03 -4.05
C VAL A 139 -24.22 -13.20 -5.00
N GLU A 140 -25.31 -13.82 -5.43
CA GLU A 140 -25.31 -14.89 -6.41
C GLU A 140 -26.20 -14.61 -7.62
N PHE A 141 -26.02 -15.40 -8.67
CA PHE A 141 -26.49 -15.11 -10.02
C PHE A 141 -27.37 -16.24 -10.57
N SER A 142 -28.20 -15.93 -11.58
CA SER A 142 -29.02 -16.92 -12.28
C SER A 142 -28.21 -18.12 -12.82
N ASN A 143 -26.97 -17.87 -13.25
CA ASN A 143 -26.09 -18.87 -13.85
C ASN A 143 -24.91 -19.27 -12.95
N LYS A 144 -24.82 -18.75 -11.73
CA LYS A 144 -23.72 -19.03 -10.80
C LYS A 144 -24.18 -18.85 -9.36
N ALA A 145 -24.46 -19.98 -8.71
CA ALA A 145 -24.64 -20.05 -7.26
C ALA A 145 -23.29 -20.07 -6.55
N HIS A 146 -23.32 -19.71 -5.27
CA HIS A 146 -22.16 -19.80 -4.39
C HIS A 146 -21.74 -21.24 -4.10
N THR A 147 -20.52 -21.41 -3.63
CA THR A 147 -20.02 -22.70 -3.13
C THR A 147 -20.63 -22.96 -1.75
N PRO A 148 -21.27 -24.13 -1.50
CA PRO A 148 -21.98 -24.37 -0.23
C PRO A 148 -21.13 -24.24 1.05
N ALA A 149 -19.82 -24.45 0.95
CA ALA A 149 -18.89 -24.29 2.07
C ALA A 149 -18.61 -22.81 2.40
N ASN A 150 -18.77 -21.91 1.43
CA ASN A 150 -18.57 -20.47 1.56
C ASN A 150 -19.90 -19.82 1.95
N ASN A 151 -20.46 -20.27 3.08
CA ASN A 151 -21.71 -19.74 3.61
C ASN A 151 -21.48 -18.44 4.41
N GLU A 152 -22.58 -17.77 4.78
CA GLU A 152 -22.60 -16.57 5.62
C GLU A 152 -21.64 -16.66 6.82
N ALA A 153 -21.74 -17.73 7.62
CA ALA A 153 -20.92 -17.89 8.83
C ALA A 153 -19.42 -17.98 8.54
N ALA A 154 -19.02 -18.54 7.39
CA ALA A 154 -17.62 -18.56 6.97
C ALA A 154 -17.09 -17.14 6.69
N PHE A 155 -17.88 -16.31 6.02
CA PHE A 155 -17.54 -14.90 5.79
C PHE A 155 -17.60 -14.06 7.07
N ALA A 156 -18.55 -14.33 7.97
CA ALA A 156 -18.62 -13.65 9.25
C ALA A 156 -17.36 -13.95 10.09
N THR A 157 -16.90 -15.19 10.08
CA THR A 157 -15.63 -15.60 10.72
C THR A 157 -14.45 -14.88 10.09
N LEU A 158 -14.40 -14.81 8.75
CA LEU A 158 -13.34 -14.10 8.01
C LEU A 158 -13.26 -12.62 8.40
N LEU A 159 -14.41 -11.95 8.52
CA LEU A 159 -14.50 -10.55 8.90
C LEU A 159 -14.12 -10.33 10.37
N SER A 160 -14.74 -11.07 11.30
CA SER A 160 -14.62 -10.81 12.74
C SER A 160 -13.34 -11.36 13.36
N THR A 161 -12.72 -12.35 12.71
CA THR A 161 -11.53 -13.04 13.23
C THR A 161 -10.32 -12.67 12.41
N ASP A 162 -10.33 -12.90 11.10
CA ASP A 162 -9.09 -12.78 10.32
C ASP A 162 -8.79 -11.31 9.93
N ILE A 163 -9.77 -10.59 9.37
CA ILE A 163 -9.60 -9.19 8.92
C ILE A 163 -9.46 -8.25 10.11
N ALA A 164 -10.30 -8.41 11.14
CA ALA A 164 -10.24 -7.58 12.34
C ALA A 164 -8.90 -7.76 13.10
N ASP A 165 -8.40 -9.00 13.21
CA ASP A 165 -7.10 -9.29 13.83
C ASP A 165 -5.96 -8.66 13.04
N TYR A 166 -5.95 -8.79 11.71
CA TYR A 166 -4.93 -8.19 10.85
C TYR A 166 -4.77 -6.69 11.09
N TYR A 167 -5.86 -5.93 11.05
CA TYR A 167 -5.79 -4.48 11.26
C TYR A 167 -5.47 -4.10 12.69
N SER A 168 -5.96 -4.86 13.68
CA SER A 168 -5.58 -4.66 15.08
C SER A 168 -4.08 -4.81 15.26
N ASP A 169 -3.49 -5.90 14.76
CA ASP A 169 -2.07 -6.19 14.87
C ASP A 169 -1.22 -5.20 14.09
N ALA A 170 -1.58 -4.90 12.84
CA ALA A 170 -0.85 -3.97 11.99
C ALA A 170 -0.81 -2.54 12.55
N SER A 171 -1.84 -2.16 13.31
CA SER A 171 -2.01 -0.82 13.89
C SER A 171 -1.61 -0.72 15.36
N TYR A 172 -1.16 -1.82 15.98
CA TYR A 172 -0.88 -1.90 17.42
C TYR A 172 -2.10 -1.55 18.29
N GLY A 173 -3.28 -2.01 17.88
CA GLY A 173 -4.57 -1.80 18.54
C GLY A 173 -5.20 -0.43 18.31
N ASN A 174 -4.63 0.41 17.42
CA ASN A 174 -5.24 1.69 17.08
C ASN A 174 -6.49 1.53 16.21
N VAL A 175 -6.55 0.48 15.39
CA VAL A 175 -7.69 0.19 14.51
C VAL A 175 -8.53 -0.93 15.09
N THR A 176 -9.84 -0.71 15.16
CA THR A 176 -10.82 -1.72 15.51
C THR A 176 -11.91 -1.76 14.45
N LEU A 177 -11.87 -2.77 13.58
CA LEU A 177 -12.94 -3.03 12.62
C LEU A 177 -13.97 -3.97 13.25
N THR A 178 -15.24 -3.60 13.18
CA THR A 178 -16.33 -4.40 13.74
C THR A 178 -17.41 -4.64 12.71
N PRO A 179 -18.20 -5.72 12.87
CA PRO A 179 -19.30 -5.96 11.98
C PRO A 179 -20.38 -4.87 12.04
N ALA A 180 -20.98 -4.59 10.89
CA ALA A 180 -22.18 -3.79 10.78
C ALA A 180 -23.39 -4.45 11.45
N THR A 181 -24.26 -3.61 12.00
CA THR A 181 -25.62 -3.93 12.39
C THR A 181 -26.47 -4.16 11.14
N GLU A 182 -27.07 -5.33 11.05
CA GLU A 182 -27.92 -5.80 9.95
C GLU A 182 -28.84 -6.94 10.47
N SER A 183 -29.79 -7.42 9.65
CA SER A 183 -30.81 -8.40 10.05
C SER A 183 -30.93 -9.64 9.16
N SER A 184 -30.04 -9.83 8.20
CA SER A 184 -29.94 -11.01 7.34
C SER A 184 -29.28 -12.16 8.10
N GLY A 185 -29.69 -13.41 7.79
CA GLY A 185 -29.10 -14.60 8.41
C GLY A 185 -28.93 -14.48 9.93
N THR A 186 -27.67 -14.52 10.39
CA THR A 186 -27.30 -14.25 11.78
C THR A 186 -27.12 -12.75 12.03
N ALA A 187 -28.16 -12.10 12.59
CA ALA A 187 -28.17 -10.65 12.77
C ALA A 187 -26.94 -10.07 13.49
N ASN A 188 -26.46 -8.93 12.96
CA ASN A 188 -25.38 -8.08 13.48
C ASN A 188 -24.00 -8.70 13.44
N ASN A 189 -23.77 -9.62 12.52
CA ASN A 189 -22.44 -10.16 12.26
C ASN A 189 -21.78 -9.54 11.03
N GLY A 190 -22.39 -8.48 10.47
CA GLY A 190 -21.86 -7.71 9.35
C GLY A 190 -21.87 -8.43 8.02
N VAL A 191 -22.63 -9.52 7.88
CA VAL A 191 -22.73 -10.28 6.63
C VAL A 191 -24.19 -10.42 6.22
N ILE A 192 -24.53 -9.83 5.08
CA ILE A 192 -25.80 -10.10 4.43
C ILE A 192 -25.66 -11.39 3.63
N ASP A 193 -26.40 -12.43 4.06
CA ASP A 193 -26.39 -13.76 3.43
C ASP A 193 -26.71 -13.69 1.92
N TRP A 194 -26.36 -14.76 1.19
CA TRP A 194 -26.38 -14.85 -0.26
C TRP A 194 -27.69 -14.37 -0.89
N ILE A 195 -27.64 -13.15 -1.45
CA ILE A 195 -28.75 -12.55 -2.19
C ILE A 195 -28.73 -13.09 -3.62
N ASN A 196 -29.82 -13.74 -4.02
CA ASN A 196 -30.04 -14.03 -5.43
C ASN A 196 -30.49 -12.77 -6.18
N LEU A 197 -29.59 -12.18 -6.97
CA LEU A 197 -29.86 -10.92 -7.68
C LEU A 197 -31.00 -11.05 -8.70
N ALA A 198 -31.20 -12.25 -9.25
CA ALA A 198 -32.28 -12.47 -10.20
C ALA A 198 -33.66 -12.38 -9.53
N THR A 199 -33.77 -12.95 -8.33
CA THR A 199 -34.98 -12.84 -7.51
C THR A 199 -35.20 -11.42 -7.02
N CYS A 200 -34.17 -10.79 -6.43
CA CYS A 200 -34.28 -9.43 -5.91
C CYS A 200 -34.68 -8.41 -7.00
N LYS A 201 -34.00 -8.44 -8.16
CA LYS A 201 -34.26 -7.51 -9.27
C LYS A 201 -35.42 -7.95 -10.17
N SER A 202 -36.05 -9.09 -9.88
CA SER A 202 -37.14 -9.67 -10.67
C SER A 202 -36.83 -9.78 -12.18
N THR A 203 -35.59 -10.17 -12.51
CA THR A 203 -35.09 -10.32 -13.89
C THR A 203 -34.07 -11.45 -13.96
N THR A 204 -33.74 -11.97 -15.14
CA THR A 204 -32.53 -12.79 -15.28
C THR A 204 -31.31 -11.92 -14.99
N TYR A 205 -30.44 -12.39 -14.11
CA TYR A 205 -29.23 -11.68 -13.70
C TYR A 205 -28.06 -12.65 -13.73
N ASN A 206 -27.33 -12.66 -14.85
CA ASN A 206 -26.15 -13.52 -15.02
C ASN A 206 -24.91 -12.85 -14.43
N HIS A 207 -23.96 -13.67 -13.97
CA HIS A 207 -22.64 -13.22 -13.56
C HIS A 207 -21.99 -12.39 -14.68
N PRO A 208 -21.46 -11.19 -14.39
CA PRO A 208 -20.94 -10.29 -15.43
C PRO A 208 -19.69 -10.83 -16.12
N ASN A 209 -18.93 -11.68 -15.42
CA ASN A 209 -17.74 -12.38 -15.91
C ASN A 209 -16.71 -11.41 -16.49
N THR A 210 -16.45 -10.33 -15.75
CA THR A 210 -15.56 -9.26 -16.20
C THR A 210 -14.11 -9.71 -16.26
N GLY A 211 -13.71 -10.72 -15.49
CA GLY A 211 -12.34 -11.18 -15.39
C GLY A 211 -11.35 -10.03 -15.27
N SER A 212 -10.39 -9.99 -16.21
CA SER A 212 -9.38 -8.95 -16.40
C SER A 212 -9.86 -7.58 -16.90
N THR A 213 -11.16 -7.38 -17.06
CA THR A 213 -11.77 -6.17 -17.65
C THR A 213 -12.74 -5.50 -16.68
N THR A 214 -12.23 -5.10 -15.51
CA THR A 214 -12.99 -4.32 -14.54
C THR A 214 -13.56 -3.05 -15.17
N GLY A 215 -14.83 -2.78 -14.93
CA GLY A 215 -15.53 -1.68 -15.60
C GLY A 215 -16.97 -1.48 -15.15
N VAL A 216 -17.77 -0.83 -15.99
CA VAL A 216 -19.15 -0.41 -15.65
C VAL A 216 -20.06 -1.55 -15.19
N ALA A 217 -19.81 -2.79 -15.64
CA ALA A 217 -20.55 -3.96 -15.18
C ALA A 217 -20.30 -4.27 -13.69
N ASN A 218 -19.10 -4.00 -13.17
CA ASN A 218 -18.78 -4.12 -11.76
C ASN A 218 -19.49 -3.03 -10.93
N GLN A 219 -19.52 -1.78 -11.40
CA GLN A 219 -20.28 -0.71 -10.74
C GLN A 219 -21.78 -1.03 -10.70
N GLN A 220 -22.33 -1.60 -11.79
CA GLN A 220 -23.73 -2.00 -11.85
C GLN A 220 -24.02 -3.15 -10.88
N LEU A 221 -23.16 -4.17 -10.83
CA LEU A 221 -23.24 -5.24 -9.84
C LEU A 221 -23.20 -4.68 -8.41
N ALA A 222 -22.31 -3.72 -8.14
CA ALA A 222 -22.18 -3.14 -6.82
C ALA A 222 -23.44 -2.37 -6.41
N LYS A 223 -23.96 -1.55 -7.33
CA LYS A 223 -25.21 -0.83 -7.16
C LYS A 223 -26.38 -1.76 -6.86
N ASP A 224 -26.57 -2.80 -7.67
CA ASP A 224 -27.69 -3.72 -7.52
C ASP A 224 -27.59 -4.53 -6.22
N ALA A 225 -26.37 -4.91 -5.79
CA ALA A 225 -26.13 -5.56 -4.51
C ALA A 225 -26.55 -4.67 -3.33
N ILE A 226 -26.16 -3.38 -3.33
CA ILE A 226 -26.52 -2.41 -2.29
C ILE A 226 -28.03 -2.18 -2.25
N GLU A 227 -28.68 -2.00 -3.41
CA GLU A 227 -30.14 -1.84 -3.48
C GLU A 227 -30.89 -3.06 -2.94
N CYS A 228 -30.38 -4.26 -3.19
CA CYS A 228 -30.98 -5.49 -2.65
C CYS A 228 -30.74 -5.66 -1.14
N ALA A 229 -29.60 -5.21 -0.64
CA ALA A 229 -29.22 -5.26 0.76
C ALA A 229 -30.07 -4.34 1.65
N ASP A 230 -30.60 -3.24 1.12
CA ASP A 230 -31.42 -2.22 1.81
C ASP A 230 -32.54 -2.80 2.69
N THR A 231 -33.11 -3.95 2.30
CA THR A 231 -34.16 -4.62 3.10
C THR A 231 -33.67 -5.22 4.42
N SER A 232 -32.35 -5.41 4.58
CA SER A 232 -31.72 -6.09 5.71
C SER A 232 -30.73 -5.20 6.47
N VAL A 233 -30.48 -3.98 6.01
CA VAL A 233 -29.60 -3.00 6.69
C VAL A 233 -30.15 -1.60 6.48
N ASN A 234 -30.17 -0.81 7.56
CA ASN A 234 -30.52 0.60 7.48
C ASN A 234 -29.26 1.43 7.23
N PHE A 235 -29.02 1.82 5.99
CA PHE A 235 -27.85 2.61 5.60
C PHE A 235 -27.87 4.02 6.19
N ALA A 236 -29.04 4.60 6.45
CA ALA A 236 -29.13 5.91 7.09
C ALA A 236 -28.59 5.94 8.53
N ALA A 237 -28.46 4.79 9.19
CA ALA A 237 -27.83 4.70 10.49
C ALA A 237 -26.30 4.93 10.46
N TYR A 238 -25.68 4.82 9.28
CA TYR A 238 -24.24 4.96 9.08
C TYR A 238 -23.82 6.31 8.53
N ASP A 239 -24.72 7.14 8.00
CA ASP A 239 -24.42 8.56 7.73
C ASP A 239 -24.41 9.33 9.06
N THR A 240 -23.30 9.21 9.78
CA THR A 240 -23.11 9.76 11.13
C THR A 240 -22.81 11.25 11.12
N ASN A 241 -22.28 11.77 10.00
CA ASN A 241 -21.96 13.18 9.84
C ASN A 241 -23.13 14.00 9.22
N SER A 242 -24.19 13.32 8.74
CA SER A 242 -25.40 13.88 8.13
C SER A 242 -25.17 14.66 6.83
N ASP A 243 -24.17 14.29 6.03
CA ASP A 243 -23.89 14.93 4.73
C ASP A 243 -24.66 14.31 3.55
N GLY A 244 -25.39 13.21 3.79
CA GLY A 244 -26.19 12.52 2.78
C GLY A 244 -25.48 11.35 2.11
N TYR A 245 -24.23 11.07 2.46
CA TYR A 245 -23.43 9.95 1.98
C TYR A 245 -23.14 8.98 3.12
N VAL A 246 -22.95 7.71 2.78
CA VAL A 246 -22.36 6.73 3.69
C VAL A 246 -20.92 6.55 3.26
N ASP A 247 -20.02 7.22 3.96
CA ASP A 247 -18.59 7.20 3.64
C ASP A 247 -17.89 5.98 4.25
N THR A 248 -16.75 5.60 3.68
CA THR A 248 -16.02 4.38 4.05
C THR A 248 -15.47 4.39 5.47
N SER A 249 -15.27 5.57 6.05
CA SER A 249 -14.91 5.73 7.46
C SER A 249 -16.09 5.41 8.42
N GLU A 250 -17.32 5.46 7.91
CA GLU A 250 -18.53 5.17 8.66
C GLU A 250 -19.01 3.74 8.43
N LEU A 251 -18.99 3.30 7.17
CA LEU A 251 -19.27 1.93 6.75
C LEU A 251 -18.47 1.54 5.51
N ALA A 252 -17.54 0.61 5.68
CA ALA A 252 -16.87 -0.05 4.56
C ALA A 252 -17.78 -1.12 3.96
N VAL A 253 -18.29 -0.86 2.75
CA VAL A 253 -19.14 -1.80 2.01
C VAL A 253 -18.29 -2.71 1.13
N VAL A 254 -18.44 -4.02 1.32
CA VAL A 254 -17.71 -5.06 0.60
C VAL A 254 -18.69 -6.00 -0.07
N ILE A 255 -18.44 -6.34 -1.33
CA ILE A 255 -19.32 -7.16 -2.15
C ILE A 255 -18.61 -8.45 -2.51
N ILE A 256 -19.18 -9.59 -2.12
CA ILE A 256 -18.64 -10.90 -2.46
C ILE A 256 -19.53 -11.52 -3.53
N ALA A 257 -18.98 -11.69 -4.73
CA ALA A 257 -19.70 -12.25 -5.85
C ALA A 257 -19.44 -13.76 -5.98
N ALA A 258 -20.51 -14.55 -6.04
CA ALA A 258 -20.44 -15.99 -6.28
C ALA A 258 -19.72 -16.26 -7.60
N GLY A 259 -18.60 -16.96 -7.59
CA GLY A 259 -17.68 -16.89 -8.72
C GLY A 259 -16.24 -17.15 -8.33
N TYR A 260 -15.35 -17.10 -9.31
CA TYR A 260 -13.92 -17.17 -9.04
C TYR A 260 -13.29 -15.78 -9.03
N GLU A 261 -12.19 -15.67 -8.31
CA GLU A 261 -11.36 -14.48 -8.24
C GLU A 261 -10.34 -14.48 -9.38
N ALA A 262 -10.37 -13.44 -10.21
CA ALA A 262 -9.63 -13.37 -11.47
C ALA A 262 -8.16 -12.98 -11.28
N SER A 263 -7.75 -12.54 -10.09
CA SER A 263 -6.35 -12.33 -9.74
C SER A 263 -5.53 -13.63 -9.59
N MET A 264 -6.18 -14.80 -9.63
CA MET A 264 -5.53 -16.10 -9.59
C MET A 264 -5.12 -16.58 -10.99
N SER A 265 -3.85 -16.99 -11.14
CA SER A 265 -3.36 -17.67 -12.35
C SER A 265 -4.24 -18.87 -12.70
N GLY A 266 -4.81 -18.87 -13.91
CA GLY A 266 -5.66 -19.96 -14.38
C GLY A 266 -7.06 -20.01 -13.74
N ALA A 267 -7.54 -18.89 -13.16
CA ALA A 267 -8.87 -18.79 -12.58
C ALA A 267 -9.97 -19.30 -13.54
N PRO A 268 -10.82 -20.24 -13.12
CA PRO A 268 -11.96 -20.67 -13.92
C PRO A 268 -12.97 -19.52 -14.11
N THR A 269 -13.88 -19.67 -15.09
CA THR A 269 -14.98 -18.72 -15.31
C THR A 269 -16.32 -19.30 -14.80
N PRO A 270 -17.30 -18.46 -14.42
CA PRO A 270 -17.24 -17.01 -14.47
C PRO A 270 -16.45 -16.39 -13.30
N ASN A 271 -15.74 -15.29 -13.56
CA ASN A 271 -14.87 -14.62 -12.60
C ASN A 271 -14.86 -13.09 -12.71
N LEU A 272 -14.36 -12.44 -11.67
CA LEU A 272 -14.07 -11.00 -11.63
C LEU A 272 -12.81 -10.77 -10.79
N TRP A 273 -12.11 -9.67 -11.04
CA TRP A 273 -10.92 -9.29 -10.27
C TRP A 273 -11.32 -8.49 -9.04
N GLY A 274 -10.75 -8.80 -7.89
CA GLY A 274 -10.97 -8.06 -6.66
C GLY A 274 -10.53 -6.60 -6.78
N HIS A 275 -11.31 -5.63 -6.34
CA HIS A 275 -10.97 -4.21 -6.50
C HIS A 275 -11.72 -3.31 -5.53
N GLN A 276 -11.11 -2.16 -5.23
CA GLN A 276 -11.79 -0.98 -4.73
C GLN A 276 -12.24 -0.07 -5.88
N TRP A 277 -13.45 0.48 -5.79
CA TRP A 277 -13.86 1.56 -6.70
C TRP A 277 -14.99 2.41 -6.11
N SER A 278 -15.60 3.26 -6.95
CA SER A 278 -16.85 3.96 -6.64
C SER A 278 -17.86 3.81 -7.76
N ILE A 279 -19.13 3.96 -7.42
CA ILE A 279 -20.25 3.93 -8.33
C ILE A 279 -20.49 5.35 -8.87
N SER A 280 -20.37 5.53 -10.19
CA SER A 280 -20.53 6.83 -10.84
C SER A 280 -21.97 7.36 -10.75
N THR A 281 -22.94 6.45 -10.68
CA THR A 281 -24.36 6.75 -10.45
C THR A 281 -24.86 5.92 -9.27
N PRO A 282 -24.47 6.31 -8.04
CA PRO A 282 -24.68 5.52 -6.84
C PRO A 282 -26.18 5.33 -6.57
N PRO A 283 -26.58 4.19 -5.97
CA PRO A 283 -27.94 4.04 -5.47
C PRO A 283 -28.21 5.03 -4.32
N GLN A 284 -29.49 5.37 -4.17
CA GLN A 284 -29.98 6.07 -2.99
C GLN A 284 -30.86 5.12 -2.18
N VAL A 285 -30.37 4.70 -1.02
CA VAL A 285 -30.98 3.71 -0.12
C VAL A 285 -31.12 4.33 1.26
N ASP A 286 -32.27 4.16 1.92
CA ASP A 286 -32.65 4.92 3.12
C ASP A 286 -32.46 6.45 3.02
N GLY A 287 -32.54 7.01 1.80
CA GLY A 287 -32.31 8.43 1.55
C GLY A 287 -30.83 8.86 1.50
N LYS A 288 -29.87 7.92 1.58
CA LYS A 288 -28.41 8.18 1.53
C LYS A 288 -27.79 7.64 0.25
N TYR A 289 -26.72 8.28 -0.20
CA TYR A 289 -25.89 7.76 -1.29
C TYR A 289 -24.85 6.78 -0.73
N VAL A 290 -24.83 5.56 -1.27
CA VAL A 290 -23.90 4.51 -0.81
C VAL A 290 -23.03 4.07 -1.98
N GLY A 291 -21.73 3.89 -1.75
CA GLY A 291 -20.76 3.48 -2.77
C GLY A 291 -20.32 4.59 -3.73
N ALA A 292 -20.71 5.84 -3.48
CA ALA A 292 -20.29 7.00 -4.28
C ALA A 292 -18.83 7.41 -3.99
N TYR A 293 -18.18 8.09 -4.93
CA TYR A 293 -16.98 8.87 -4.59
C TYR A 293 -17.42 10.21 -3.99
N HIS A 294 -16.96 10.51 -2.79
CA HIS A 294 -17.31 11.72 -2.05
C HIS A 294 -16.06 12.36 -1.42
N ASN A 295 -15.43 13.30 -2.14
CA ASN A 295 -14.26 14.06 -1.66
C ASN A 295 -13.06 13.20 -1.21
N GLY A 296 -12.86 12.03 -1.81
CA GLY A 296 -11.83 11.09 -1.41
C GLY A 296 -12.27 10.11 -0.33
N ALA A 297 -13.49 10.24 0.18
CA ALA A 297 -14.16 9.23 0.97
C ALA A 297 -15.18 8.47 0.09
N GLY A 298 -15.64 7.32 0.58
CA GLY A 298 -16.69 6.54 -0.08
C GLY A 298 -16.17 5.48 -1.06
N GLY A 299 -17.09 4.83 -1.75
CA GLY A 299 -16.82 3.70 -2.65
C GLY A 299 -17.19 2.36 -2.05
N TYR A 300 -16.71 1.29 -2.68
CA TYR A 300 -16.92 -0.10 -2.29
C TYR A 300 -15.66 -0.92 -2.60
N ALA A 301 -15.53 -2.09 -1.97
CA ALA A 301 -14.64 -3.15 -2.44
C ALA A 301 -15.45 -4.33 -2.96
N MET A 302 -14.94 -5.06 -3.94
CA MET A 302 -15.58 -6.24 -4.52
C MET A 302 -14.58 -7.36 -4.69
N PHE A 303 -14.99 -8.61 -4.47
CA PHE A 303 -14.16 -9.80 -4.61
C PHE A 303 -14.91 -10.96 -5.24
N GLY A 304 -14.19 -11.81 -5.97
CA GLY A 304 -14.65 -13.14 -6.31
C GLY A 304 -14.66 -14.02 -5.05
N GLU A 305 -15.70 -14.84 -4.89
CA GLU A 305 -15.86 -15.74 -3.75
C GLU A 305 -14.70 -16.75 -3.60
N VAL A 306 -14.21 -17.30 -4.71
CA VAL A 306 -13.35 -18.48 -4.73
C VAL A 306 -11.99 -18.19 -5.37
N HIS A 307 -10.91 -18.44 -4.63
CA HIS A 307 -9.58 -18.66 -5.22
C HIS A 307 -9.50 -20.09 -5.76
N SER A 308 -9.13 -20.23 -7.03
CA SER A 308 -8.91 -21.52 -7.65
C SER A 308 -7.97 -21.39 -8.84
N SER A 309 -7.01 -22.31 -8.94
CA SER A 309 -6.19 -22.52 -10.14
C SER A 309 -6.59 -23.83 -10.86
N GLY A 310 -7.84 -24.28 -10.69
CA GLY A 310 -8.38 -25.51 -11.27
C GLY A 310 -8.89 -26.49 -10.22
N SER A 311 -7.99 -27.24 -9.56
CA SER A 311 -8.35 -28.43 -8.77
C SER A 311 -8.49 -28.23 -7.25
N ASN A 312 -8.14 -27.06 -6.72
CA ASN A 312 -8.18 -26.78 -5.28
C ASN A 312 -8.96 -25.48 -4.99
N PRO A 313 -10.27 -25.43 -5.26
CA PRO A 313 -11.08 -24.25 -4.93
C PRO A 313 -11.17 -24.06 -3.42
N HIS A 314 -10.98 -22.82 -2.97
CA HIS A 314 -11.18 -22.40 -1.58
C HIS A 314 -11.72 -20.97 -1.54
N ILE A 315 -12.29 -20.55 -0.40
CA ILE A 315 -12.65 -19.14 -0.19
C ILE A 315 -11.44 -18.24 -0.48
N ALA A 316 -11.67 -17.11 -1.14
CA ALA A 316 -10.63 -16.12 -1.39
C ALA A 316 -9.88 -15.77 -0.09
N THR A 317 -8.55 -15.75 -0.15
CA THR A 317 -7.72 -15.53 1.04
C THR A 317 -7.73 -14.07 1.47
N ILE A 318 -7.49 -13.81 2.75
CA ILE A 318 -7.69 -12.49 3.36
C ILE A 318 -6.77 -11.41 2.77
N GLY A 319 -5.63 -11.81 2.20
CA GLY A 319 -4.61 -10.88 1.72
C GLY A 319 -5.09 -9.91 0.65
N ILE A 320 -5.94 -10.36 -0.28
CA ILE A 320 -6.58 -9.47 -1.25
C ILE A 320 -7.57 -8.53 -0.55
N MET A 321 -8.28 -9.04 0.47
CA MET A 321 -9.33 -8.28 1.14
C MET A 321 -8.75 -7.15 2.00
N VAL A 322 -7.70 -7.43 2.77
CA VAL A 322 -7.02 -6.40 3.58
C VAL A 322 -6.23 -5.41 2.71
N HIS A 323 -5.83 -5.79 1.50
CA HIS A 323 -5.23 -4.86 0.55
C HIS A 323 -6.27 -3.83 0.06
N GLU A 324 -7.41 -4.27 -0.49
CA GLU A 324 -8.45 -3.33 -0.95
C GLU A 324 -9.09 -2.53 0.18
N LEU A 325 -9.28 -3.13 1.36
CA LEU A 325 -9.74 -2.39 2.53
C LEU A 325 -8.72 -1.33 2.96
N GLY A 326 -7.43 -1.55 2.68
CA GLY A 326 -6.35 -0.57 2.84
C GLY A 326 -6.58 0.67 1.97
N HIS A 327 -6.91 0.47 0.70
CA HIS A 327 -7.34 1.55 -0.19
C HIS A 327 -8.65 2.18 0.28
N LEU A 328 -9.68 1.37 0.52
CA LEU A 328 -11.05 1.82 0.76
C LEU A 328 -11.20 2.62 2.05
N ILE A 329 -10.61 2.14 3.15
CA ILE A 329 -10.73 2.76 4.46
C ILE A 329 -9.61 3.76 4.68
N PHE A 330 -8.37 3.39 4.34
CA PHE A 330 -7.18 4.14 4.73
C PHE A 330 -6.52 4.88 3.58
N ASP A 331 -7.09 4.96 2.38
CA ASP A 331 -6.49 5.66 1.23
C ASP A 331 -4.99 5.35 1.07
N TRP A 332 -4.59 4.10 1.29
CA TRP A 332 -3.23 3.69 0.98
C TRP A 332 -3.04 3.66 -0.53
N VAL A 333 -1.79 3.84 -0.95
CA VAL A 333 -1.40 3.78 -2.36
C VAL A 333 -0.65 2.48 -2.59
N ASP A 334 -0.66 2.01 -3.83
CA ASP A 334 0.17 0.88 -4.22
C ASP A 334 1.65 1.23 -4.20
N LEU A 335 2.42 0.31 -3.65
CA LEU A 335 3.87 0.37 -3.50
C LEU A 335 4.58 -0.69 -4.36
N TYR A 336 3.84 -1.52 -5.08
CA TYR A 336 4.37 -2.19 -6.26
C TYR A 336 4.48 -1.18 -7.42
N ASP A 337 5.20 -1.56 -8.47
CA ASP A 337 5.30 -0.74 -9.67
C ASP A 337 4.15 -1.08 -10.62
N THR A 338 3.18 -0.18 -10.72
CA THR A 338 1.93 -0.39 -11.45
C THR A 338 2.10 -0.34 -12.97
N ASP A 339 3.28 0.06 -13.47
CA ASP A 339 3.63 -0.07 -14.89
C ASP A 339 4.45 -1.34 -15.18
N ASP A 340 4.67 -2.17 -14.15
CA ASP A 340 5.36 -3.46 -14.15
C ASP A 340 6.82 -3.40 -14.66
N SER A 341 7.45 -2.22 -14.67
CA SER A 341 8.89 -2.12 -14.98
C SER A 341 9.77 -2.75 -13.89
N SER A 342 9.24 -2.84 -12.68
CA SER A 342 9.85 -3.51 -11.53
C SER A 342 8.82 -4.18 -10.61
N GLU A 343 9.24 -4.60 -9.42
CA GLU A 343 8.41 -5.12 -8.34
C GLU A 343 8.17 -4.07 -7.24
N GLY A 344 8.51 -2.80 -7.48
CA GLY A 344 8.45 -1.74 -6.48
C GLY A 344 9.28 -2.08 -5.24
N ILE A 345 8.62 -2.17 -4.07
CA ILE A 345 9.24 -2.62 -2.81
C ILE A 345 9.16 -4.13 -2.56
N GLY A 346 8.69 -4.91 -3.53
CA GLY A 346 8.58 -6.36 -3.45
C GLY A 346 7.62 -6.81 -2.35
N ALA A 347 7.97 -7.88 -1.65
CA ALA A 347 7.13 -8.49 -0.62
C ALA A 347 7.03 -7.70 0.71
N PHE A 348 7.74 -6.57 0.84
CA PHE A 348 7.94 -5.90 2.13
C PHE A 348 6.78 -4.99 2.58
N SER A 349 5.66 -4.94 1.85
CA SER A 349 4.41 -4.31 2.30
C SER A 349 3.18 -5.08 1.79
N LEU A 350 2.09 -4.99 2.55
CA LEU A 350 0.74 -5.33 2.11
C LEU A 350 0.35 -4.65 0.79
N MET A 351 0.72 -3.37 0.63
CA MET A 351 0.40 -2.56 -0.55
C MET A 351 1.29 -2.90 -1.76
N SER A 352 1.85 -4.10 -1.78
CA SER A 352 2.75 -4.62 -2.81
C SER A 352 2.53 -6.13 -2.89
N ALA A 353 3.53 -6.91 -3.30
CA ALA A 353 3.43 -8.36 -3.34
C ALA A 353 3.12 -9.02 -1.99
N GLY A 354 3.29 -8.31 -0.86
CA GLY A 354 3.04 -8.84 0.49
C GLY A 354 1.58 -9.20 0.77
N SER A 355 0.61 -8.70 -0.01
CA SER A 355 -0.78 -9.18 0.01
C SER A 355 -0.89 -10.68 -0.26
N TRP A 356 0.05 -11.26 -1.03
CA TRP A 356 0.14 -12.70 -1.31
C TRP A 356 1.07 -13.45 -0.34
N GLY A 357 1.37 -12.86 0.81
CA GLY A 357 2.17 -13.48 1.86
C GLY A 357 1.67 -14.88 2.23
N LYS A 358 2.62 -15.76 2.54
CA LYS A 358 2.34 -17.15 2.87
C LYS A 358 3.34 -17.65 3.91
N ALA A 359 2.86 -17.96 5.10
CA ALA A 359 3.66 -18.66 6.08
C ALA A 359 3.95 -20.09 5.60
N ASN A 360 5.04 -20.69 6.07
CA ASN A 360 5.48 -22.01 5.62
C ASN A 360 4.45 -23.13 5.91
N ASN A 361 3.61 -22.96 6.93
CA ASN A 361 2.53 -23.88 7.29
C ASN A 361 1.19 -23.53 6.61
N ASP A 362 1.10 -22.42 5.88
CA ASP A 362 -0.09 -22.09 5.12
C ASP A 362 -0.23 -23.01 3.92
N THR A 363 -1.47 -23.33 3.59
CA THR A 363 -1.75 -24.05 2.34
C THR A 363 -1.72 -23.09 1.15
N TYR A 364 -2.27 -21.89 1.30
CA TYR A 364 -2.56 -20.97 0.20
C TYR A 364 -1.86 -19.62 0.38
N SER A 365 -1.45 -19.01 -0.74
CA SER A 365 -0.93 -17.64 -0.76
C SER A 365 -2.00 -16.63 -0.37
N GLY A 366 -1.59 -15.56 0.30
CA GLY A 366 -2.48 -14.54 0.87
C GLY A 366 -3.21 -14.97 2.13
N LYS A 367 -2.96 -16.17 2.68
CA LYS A 367 -3.54 -16.60 3.96
C LYS A 367 -2.89 -15.86 5.14
N THR A 368 -1.57 -15.65 5.07
CA THR A 368 -0.83 -14.79 6.00
C THR A 368 -0.22 -13.62 5.23
N PRO A 369 -1.00 -12.57 4.91
CA PRO A 369 -0.47 -11.39 4.25
C PRO A 369 0.57 -10.71 5.13
N VAL A 370 1.58 -10.11 4.50
CA VAL A 370 2.63 -9.36 5.19
C VAL A 370 2.04 -8.08 5.78
N LEU A 371 2.61 -7.58 6.89
CA LEU A 371 2.21 -6.29 7.45
C LEU A 371 2.39 -5.15 6.43
N PRO A 372 1.60 -4.06 6.52
CA PRO A 372 1.91 -2.83 5.80
C PRO A 372 3.33 -2.36 6.18
N CYS A 373 4.01 -1.59 5.33
CA CYS A 373 5.37 -1.16 5.65
C CYS A 373 5.39 0.05 6.60
N ALA A 374 6.59 0.45 7.02
CA ALA A 374 6.78 1.59 7.90
C ALA A 374 6.15 2.89 7.37
N TYR A 375 6.13 3.09 6.05
CA TYR A 375 5.51 4.26 5.42
C TYR A 375 4.00 4.29 5.66
N ASP A 376 3.30 3.20 5.32
CA ASP A 376 1.85 3.09 5.42
C ASP A 376 1.36 3.29 6.87
N LYS A 377 2.07 2.68 7.82
CA LYS A 377 1.80 2.83 9.27
C LYS A 377 2.08 4.26 9.74
N TYR A 378 3.16 4.88 9.26
CA TYR A 378 3.55 6.23 9.66
C TYR A 378 2.57 7.27 9.09
N LEU A 379 2.16 7.10 7.84
CA LEU A 379 1.18 7.95 7.16
C LEU A 379 -0.14 8.00 7.94
N ARG A 380 -0.59 6.86 8.48
CA ARG A 380 -1.82 6.76 9.29
C ARG A 380 -1.61 7.03 10.77
N GLY A 381 -0.40 7.40 11.21
CA GLY A 381 -0.12 7.63 12.62
C GLY A 381 -0.29 6.40 13.52
N TRP A 382 -0.20 5.19 12.96
CA TRP A 382 -0.19 3.94 13.73
C TRP A 382 1.16 3.72 14.42
N VAL A 383 2.20 4.37 13.90
CA VAL A 383 3.53 4.45 14.51
C VAL A 383 3.95 5.91 14.65
N SER A 384 4.69 6.22 15.71
CA SER A 384 5.19 7.56 15.99
C SER A 384 6.25 8.04 15.01
N GLY A 385 7.05 7.12 14.45
CA GLY A 385 8.18 7.46 13.58
C GLY A 385 9.17 8.43 14.24
N SER A 386 9.44 8.23 15.54
CA SER A 386 10.32 9.11 16.32
C SER A 386 11.69 9.25 15.66
N VAL A 387 12.26 10.47 15.69
CA VAL A 387 13.57 10.72 15.09
C VAL A 387 14.64 10.00 15.91
N GLY A 388 15.37 9.09 15.26
CA GLY A 388 16.44 8.35 15.90
C GLY A 388 17.64 9.24 16.22
N SER A 389 18.27 9.04 17.38
CA SER A 389 19.50 9.72 17.78
C SER A 389 20.32 8.83 18.71
N GLY A 390 21.60 8.67 18.42
CA GLY A 390 22.46 7.73 19.14
C GLY A 390 21.97 6.29 18.99
N THR A 391 22.23 5.45 19.98
CA THR A 391 21.77 4.06 19.99
C THR A 391 20.27 3.99 20.25
N VAL A 392 19.54 3.41 19.32
CA VAL A 392 18.10 3.18 19.38
C VAL A 392 17.81 1.68 19.42
N SER A 393 16.80 1.27 20.19
CA SER A 393 16.26 -0.09 20.21
C SER A 393 14.97 -0.16 19.40
N ILE A 394 14.91 -1.09 18.45
CA ILE A 394 13.82 -1.27 17.49
C ILE A 394 13.22 -2.66 17.69
N THR A 395 12.01 -2.71 18.21
CA THR A 395 11.26 -3.95 18.39
C THR A 395 10.66 -4.40 17.07
N ALA A 396 10.67 -5.70 16.81
CA ALA A 396 10.15 -6.29 15.59
C ALA A 396 8.66 -5.99 15.40
N ALA A 397 8.27 -5.60 14.19
CA ALA A 397 6.87 -5.40 13.84
C ALA A 397 6.07 -6.70 14.07
N GLY A 398 4.82 -6.57 14.53
CA GLY A 398 3.95 -7.71 14.83
C GLY A 398 4.35 -8.55 16.05
N HIS A 399 5.42 -8.21 16.77
CA HIS A 399 5.76 -8.88 18.02
C HIS A 399 4.87 -8.39 19.17
N THR A 400 4.58 -9.23 20.17
CA THR A 400 3.69 -8.90 21.32
C THR A 400 4.16 -7.70 22.17
N ASN A 401 5.46 -7.40 22.17
CA ASN A 401 6.05 -6.23 22.85
C ASN A 401 6.20 -5.00 21.92
N ALA A 402 5.77 -5.10 20.67
CA ALA A 402 5.81 -4.00 19.73
C ALA A 402 4.68 -3.01 20.05
N THR A 403 5.00 -1.73 19.90
CA THR A 403 4.08 -0.61 20.15
C THR A 403 4.28 0.43 19.06
N SER A 404 3.34 1.36 18.95
CA SER A 404 3.46 2.53 18.07
C SER A 404 4.74 3.36 18.31
N ALA A 405 5.37 3.26 19.50
CA ALA A 405 6.52 4.05 19.88
C ALA A 405 7.89 3.40 19.60
N ASN A 406 7.97 2.07 19.46
CA ASN A 406 9.26 1.35 19.48
C ASN A 406 9.56 0.52 18.22
N THR A 407 8.65 0.47 17.25
CA THR A 407 8.77 -0.40 16.07
C THR A 407 9.36 0.28 14.83
N VAL A 408 9.21 1.61 14.73
CA VAL A 408 9.67 2.41 13.58
C VAL A 408 10.36 3.68 14.06
N TYR A 409 11.54 3.95 13.52
CA TYR A 409 12.27 5.19 13.75
C TYR A 409 12.60 5.88 12.44
N ARG A 410 12.68 7.21 12.48
CA ARG A 410 12.94 8.04 11.31
C ARG A 410 14.35 8.63 11.35
N ALA A 411 15.04 8.64 10.21
CA ALA A 411 16.21 9.47 9.97
C ALA A 411 15.84 10.59 9.01
N THR A 412 15.88 11.83 9.50
CA THR A 412 15.49 13.03 8.72
C THR A 412 16.66 13.53 7.87
N THR A 413 16.34 14.08 6.70
CA THR A 413 17.34 14.72 5.82
C THR A 413 17.17 16.24 5.82
N SER A 414 18.03 16.94 5.07
CA SER A 414 17.90 18.38 4.81
C SER A 414 16.74 18.74 3.86
N ASP A 415 16.27 17.78 3.06
CA ASP A 415 15.08 17.91 2.23
C ASP A 415 13.87 17.42 3.01
N SER A 416 12.89 18.29 3.24
CA SER A 416 11.69 17.94 4.01
C SER A 416 10.80 16.90 3.34
N ASN A 417 10.95 16.67 2.03
CA ASN A 417 10.22 15.64 1.31
C ASN A 417 10.90 14.27 1.40
N GLN A 418 12.19 14.22 1.71
CA GLN A 418 12.99 12.99 1.73
C GLN A 418 13.40 12.60 3.14
N TYR A 419 13.14 11.36 3.53
CA TYR A 419 13.54 10.80 4.81
C TYR A 419 13.63 9.27 4.76
N PHE A 420 14.25 8.67 5.78
CA PHE A 420 14.31 7.22 5.91
C PHE A 420 13.49 6.75 7.09
N LEU A 421 12.72 5.67 6.92
CA LEU A 421 12.05 4.94 7.99
C LEU A 421 12.73 3.59 8.18
N VAL A 422 13.01 3.24 9.43
CA VAL A 422 13.72 2.01 9.81
C VAL A 422 12.81 1.16 10.67
N GLU A 423 12.60 -0.09 10.26
CA GLU A 423 11.70 -1.04 10.91
C GLU A 423 12.38 -2.40 11.07
N ASN A 424 12.23 -3.04 12.22
CA ASN A 424 12.73 -4.40 12.43
C ASN A 424 11.70 -5.42 11.92
N ARG A 425 12.08 -6.23 10.92
CA ARG A 425 11.24 -7.26 10.27
C ARG A 425 11.77 -8.64 10.63
N GLN A 426 10.92 -9.50 11.16
CA GLN A 426 11.28 -10.82 11.67
C GLN A 426 10.22 -11.85 11.27
N ALA A 427 10.56 -13.15 11.28
CA ALA A 427 9.62 -14.24 11.06
C ALA A 427 8.66 -14.38 12.27
N ALA A 428 7.75 -13.41 12.44
CA ALA A 428 6.83 -13.32 13.57
C ALA A 428 5.52 -12.64 13.16
N GLY A 429 4.40 -13.06 13.76
CA GLY A 429 3.07 -12.55 13.41
C GLY A 429 2.80 -12.66 11.91
N TYR A 430 2.18 -11.62 11.33
CA TYR A 430 1.90 -11.54 9.90
C TYR A 430 3.15 -11.45 9.01
N ASP A 431 4.32 -11.09 9.55
CA ASP A 431 5.57 -11.14 8.79
C ASP A 431 6.07 -12.58 8.55
N LEU A 432 5.45 -13.60 9.15
CA LEU A 432 5.61 -14.99 8.68
C LEU A 432 5.23 -15.12 7.20
N GLY A 433 4.35 -14.26 6.68
CA GLY A 433 4.02 -14.19 5.26
C GLY A 433 5.23 -13.98 4.33
N LEU A 434 6.31 -13.38 4.84
CA LEU A 434 7.55 -13.17 4.08
C LEU A 434 8.31 -14.47 3.80
N GLU A 435 8.05 -15.55 4.54
CA GLU A 435 8.72 -16.84 4.35
C GLU A 435 8.59 -17.37 2.91
N LYS A 436 7.49 -17.03 2.23
CA LYS A 436 7.27 -17.32 0.81
C LYS A 436 8.43 -16.88 -0.09
N TRP A 437 9.07 -15.76 0.21
CA TRP A 437 10.15 -15.19 -0.60
C TRP A 437 11.50 -15.25 0.11
N LEU A 438 11.52 -15.05 1.42
CA LEU A 438 12.76 -14.94 2.19
C LEU A 438 13.25 -16.31 2.74
N GLY A 439 12.43 -17.35 2.61
CA GLY A 439 12.68 -18.70 3.12
C GLY A 439 12.11 -18.92 4.53
N THR A 440 11.87 -20.18 4.86
CA THR A 440 11.35 -20.61 6.16
C THR A 440 12.23 -20.10 7.30
N ASN A 441 11.61 -19.52 8.35
CA ASN A 441 12.29 -18.90 9.48
C ASN A 441 13.42 -17.96 9.06
N PHE A 442 13.16 -17.10 8.06
CA PHE A 442 14.16 -16.15 7.56
C PHE A 442 14.80 -15.37 8.72
N GLY A 443 16.11 -15.14 8.60
CA GLY A 443 16.91 -14.61 9.71
C GLY A 443 16.51 -13.20 10.18
N GLY A 444 15.69 -12.46 9.43
CA GLY A 444 15.19 -11.14 9.80
C GLY A 444 16.25 -10.03 9.77
N GLY A 445 15.88 -8.82 10.15
CA GLY A 445 16.77 -7.66 10.19
C GLY A 445 16.03 -6.34 10.09
N LEU A 446 16.78 -5.24 9.99
CA LEU A 446 16.20 -3.92 9.75
C LEU A 446 15.89 -3.74 8.26
N ALA A 447 14.66 -3.38 7.93
CA ALA A 447 14.28 -2.79 6.65
C ALA A 447 14.47 -1.27 6.75
N ILE A 448 15.10 -0.68 5.72
CA ILE A 448 15.29 0.77 5.61
C ILE A 448 14.52 1.23 4.37
N PHE A 449 13.46 2.01 4.59
CA PHE A 449 12.63 2.59 3.54
C PHE A 449 13.04 4.03 3.29
N HIS A 450 13.42 4.37 2.07
CA HIS A 450 13.63 5.74 1.62
C HIS A 450 12.31 6.29 1.08
N ILE A 451 11.83 7.37 1.69
CA ILE A 451 10.57 8.02 1.37
C ILE A 451 10.86 9.32 0.63
N ASP A 452 10.17 9.59 -0.47
CA ASP A 452 10.11 10.90 -1.12
C ASP A 452 8.66 11.32 -1.39
N THR A 453 8.14 12.20 -0.55
CA THR A 453 6.74 12.67 -0.64
C THR A 453 6.49 13.67 -1.76
N SER A 454 7.49 13.97 -2.61
CA SER A 454 7.28 14.70 -3.87
C SER A 454 6.75 13.81 -4.99
N GLN A 455 6.88 12.49 -4.83
CA GLN A 455 6.29 11.49 -5.72
C GLN A 455 4.88 11.11 -5.24
N THR A 456 4.07 10.56 -6.14
CA THR A 456 2.70 10.10 -5.85
C THR A 456 2.58 8.59 -5.76
N ASP A 457 3.55 7.86 -6.31
CA ASP A 457 3.51 6.41 -6.51
C ASP A 457 4.94 5.85 -6.72
N ASN A 458 5.05 4.56 -7.02
CA ASN A 458 6.31 3.83 -7.21
C ASN A 458 6.67 3.54 -8.67
N THR A 459 6.03 4.18 -9.66
CA THR A 459 6.19 3.86 -11.10
C THR A 459 7.50 4.33 -11.71
N SER A 460 8.25 5.20 -11.03
CA SER A 460 9.57 5.64 -11.45
C SER A 460 10.65 4.84 -10.74
N ASP A 461 11.20 3.83 -11.42
CA ASP A 461 12.24 2.95 -10.88
C ASP A 461 13.44 3.67 -10.27
N THR A 462 13.78 4.83 -10.82
CA THR A 462 14.91 5.64 -10.34
C THR A 462 14.53 6.63 -9.26
N HIS A 463 13.23 6.85 -9.00
CA HIS A 463 12.73 7.88 -8.08
C HIS A 463 11.31 7.54 -7.59
N ARG A 464 11.22 6.71 -6.56
CA ARG A 464 9.95 6.17 -6.02
C ARG A 464 9.44 7.00 -4.85
N LEU A 465 8.13 6.95 -4.58
CA LEU A 465 7.55 7.43 -3.32
C LEU A 465 8.11 6.66 -2.12
N VAL A 466 8.17 5.33 -2.22
CA VAL A 466 8.79 4.44 -1.23
C VAL A 466 9.75 3.50 -1.92
N ASN A 467 11.02 3.54 -1.53
CA ASN A 467 12.02 2.57 -1.96
C ASN A 467 12.55 1.77 -0.77
N LEU A 468 12.79 0.47 -0.96
CA LEU A 468 13.53 -0.33 0.02
C LEU A 468 15.03 -0.26 -0.30
N GLU A 469 15.81 0.28 0.63
CA GLU A 469 17.27 0.29 0.54
C GLU A 469 17.80 -1.10 0.92
N THR A 470 18.02 -1.95 -0.10
CA THR A 470 18.41 -3.36 0.10
C THR A 470 19.86 -3.47 0.57
N ALA A 471 20.10 -4.14 1.70
CA ALA A 471 21.43 -4.25 2.32
C ALA A 471 22.53 -4.86 1.41
N ASP A 472 22.11 -5.63 0.41
CA ASP A 472 22.93 -6.32 -0.58
C ASP A 472 22.88 -5.67 -1.97
N ASN A 473 22.27 -4.49 -2.09
CA ASN A 473 22.06 -3.76 -3.36
C ASN A 473 21.27 -4.57 -4.41
N TYR A 474 20.43 -5.50 -3.94
CA TYR A 474 19.50 -6.27 -4.75
C TYR A 474 18.51 -5.35 -5.48
N GLN A 475 18.27 -5.65 -6.76
CA GLN A 475 17.32 -4.93 -7.58
C GLN A 475 16.01 -5.71 -7.67
N MET A 476 14.91 -5.07 -7.26
CA MET A 476 13.55 -5.61 -7.33
C MET A 476 13.00 -5.58 -8.77
N THR A 477 13.71 -6.17 -9.73
CA THR A 477 13.25 -6.25 -11.13
C THR A 477 12.06 -7.19 -11.29
N SER A 478 11.35 -7.19 -12.42
CA SER A 478 10.27 -8.14 -12.70
C SER A 478 10.61 -9.60 -12.32
N GLY A 479 9.78 -10.22 -11.47
CA GLY A 479 9.97 -11.55 -10.88
C GLY A 479 10.74 -11.58 -9.55
N ASN A 480 11.46 -10.52 -9.20
CA ASN A 480 12.34 -10.42 -8.04
C ASN A 480 11.67 -9.65 -6.90
N LYS A 481 10.90 -10.38 -6.07
CA LYS A 481 10.07 -9.81 -4.99
C LYS A 481 10.80 -9.67 -3.63
N GLY A 482 12.09 -9.95 -3.59
CA GLY A 482 12.94 -9.75 -2.41
C GLY A 482 13.53 -11.04 -1.83
N GLN A 483 14.51 -10.85 -0.94
CA GLN A 483 15.28 -11.93 -0.32
C GLN A 483 15.80 -11.55 1.06
N ASN A 484 16.15 -12.55 1.88
CA ASN A 484 16.56 -12.33 3.27
C ASN A 484 17.86 -11.50 3.42
N ALA A 485 18.67 -11.43 2.35
CA ALA A 485 19.87 -10.60 2.29
C ALA A 485 19.56 -9.10 2.08
N ASN A 486 18.31 -8.72 1.79
CA ASN A 486 17.89 -7.32 1.69
C ASN A 486 17.82 -6.63 3.06
N LEU A 487 17.70 -7.39 4.15
CA LEU A 487 17.58 -6.87 5.52
C LEU A 487 18.96 -6.60 6.16
N TRP A 488 19.09 -5.46 6.82
CA TRP A 488 20.33 -5.01 7.47
C TRP A 488 20.50 -5.65 8.85
N ARG A 489 21.67 -6.25 9.12
CA ARG A 489 22.00 -6.91 10.39
C ARG A 489 23.50 -7.21 10.51
N SER A 490 23.99 -7.43 11.72
CA SER A 490 25.31 -8.06 11.93
C SER A 490 25.34 -9.44 11.29
N GLY A 491 26.40 -9.71 10.51
CA GLY A 491 26.49 -10.88 9.63
C GLY A 491 25.96 -10.63 8.21
N ASN A 492 25.44 -9.44 7.93
CA ASN A 492 25.17 -8.89 6.60
C ASN A 492 25.76 -7.46 6.54
N ALA A 493 25.07 -6.48 5.95
CA ALA A 493 25.48 -5.07 6.04
C ALA A 493 25.02 -4.42 7.36
N THR A 494 25.90 -3.63 7.96
CA THR A 494 25.69 -3.01 9.29
C THR A 494 25.80 -1.48 9.29
N THR A 495 26.05 -0.87 8.13
CA THR A 495 26.25 0.57 7.99
C THR A 495 25.61 1.07 6.69
N PHE A 496 24.61 1.93 6.83
CA PHE A 496 23.95 2.66 5.75
C PHE A 496 24.26 4.16 5.92
N ASN A 497 25.05 4.73 5.00
CA ASN A 497 25.46 6.13 5.03
C ASN A 497 25.81 6.66 3.63
N ASN A 498 26.33 7.87 3.54
CA ASN A 498 26.64 8.53 2.25
C ASN A 498 27.69 7.79 1.39
N SER A 499 28.44 6.86 1.96
CA SER A 499 29.54 6.13 1.31
C SER A 499 29.31 4.60 1.23
N SER A 500 28.21 4.08 1.77
CA SER A 500 27.85 2.66 1.66
C SER A 500 27.28 2.33 0.28
N THR A 501 27.05 1.05 -0.01
CA THR A 501 26.29 0.59 -1.18
C THR A 501 25.20 -0.39 -0.70
N PRO A 502 23.91 -0.05 -0.85
CA PRO A 502 23.39 1.24 -1.30
C PRO A 502 23.76 2.38 -0.33
N ASN A 503 23.70 3.63 -0.81
CA ASN A 503 24.09 4.82 -0.07
C ASN A 503 22.86 5.61 0.41
N SER A 504 23.04 6.45 1.42
CA SER A 504 21.98 7.30 1.96
C SER A 504 21.76 8.63 1.23
N LYS A 505 22.26 8.82 0.00
CA LYS A 505 22.10 10.11 -0.71
C LYS A 505 20.64 10.37 -1.06
N LEU A 506 20.33 11.65 -1.22
CA LEU A 506 19.07 12.09 -1.81
C LEU A 506 19.03 11.73 -3.30
N TYR A 507 17.84 11.68 -3.90
CA TYR A 507 17.66 11.36 -5.33
C TYR A 507 18.41 12.31 -6.27
N ASN A 508 18.67 13.55 -5.86
CA ASN A 508 19.50 14.50 -6.61
C ASN A 508 21.02 14.25 -6.51
N GLY A 509 21.44 13.18 -5.81
CA GLY A 509 22.83 12.78 -5.59
C GLY A 509 23.56 13.53 -4.48
N SER A 510 22.92 14.50 -3.82
CA SER A 510 23.51 15.22 -2.69
C SER A 510 23.49 14.40 -1.41
N ALA A 511 24.38 14.75 -0.47
CA ALA A 511 24.48 14.05 0.81
C ALA A 511 23.27 14.37 1.70
N SER A 512 22.56 13.33 2.16
CA SER A 512 21.48 13.47 3.15
C SER A 512 21.98 13.73 4.58
N LEU A 513 23.27 13.48 4.81
CA LEU A 513 23.94 13.47 6.12
C LEU A 513 23.45 12.35 7.08
N VAL A 514 22.56 11.47 6.63
CA VAL A 514 22.05 10.33 7.41
C VAL A 514 23.11 9.22 7.48
N SER A 515 23.33 8.71 8.68
CA SER A 515 24.08 7.48 8.94
C SER A 515 23.35 6.62 9.96
N ILE A 516 23.06 5.38 9.58
CA ILE A 516 22.53 4.31 10.43
C ILE A 516 23.60 3.23 10.49
N ALA A 517 24.28 3.09 11.63
CA ALA A 517 25.46 2.24 11.77
C ALA A 517 25.36 1.34 13.00
N SER A 518 26.36 0.45 13.16
CA SER A 518 26.44 -0.47 14.30
C SER A 518 25.16 -1.29 14.49
N ILE A 519 24.54 -1.69 13.37
CA ILE A 519 23.32 -2.49 13.38
C ILE A 519 23.62 -3.84 14.02
N SER A 520 22.86 -4.19 15.06
CA SER A 520 23.07 -5.38 15.88
C SER A 520 22.87 -6.68 15.10
N ALA A 521 23.18 -7.81 15.75
CA ALA A 521 22.67 -9.10 15.32
C ALA A 521 21.13 -9.08 15.25
N THR A 522 20.59 -9.94 14.39
CA THR A 522 19.14 -10.11 14.27
C THR A 522 18.51 -10.59 15.56
N GLY A 523 17.27 -10.19 15.80
CA GLY A 523 16.48 -10.61 16.94
C GLY A 523 15.22 -9.76 17.09
N THR A 524 14.35 -10.18 18.01
CA THR A 524 13.09 -9.49 18.34
C THR A 524 13.30 -8.01 18.67
N THR A 525 14.43 -7.66 19.30
CA THR A 525 14.84 -6.26 19.47
C THR A 525 16.23 -6.12 18.88
N MET A 526 16.35 -5.24 17.89
CA MET A 526 17.62 -4.88 17.29
C MET A 526 18.03 -3.48 17.72
N THR A 527 19.32 -3.19 17.70
CA THR A 527 19.82 -1.83 17.92
C THR A 527 20.53 -1.29 16.70
N ALA A 528 20.48 0.03 16.54
CA ALA A 528 21.25 0.76 15.54
C ALA A 528 21.61 2.15 16.06
N VAL A 529 22.73 2.69 15.62
CA VAL A 529 23.20 4.04 15.94
C VAL A 529 22.77 5.00 14.83
N PHE A 530 21.84 5.90 15.17
CA PHE A 530 21.37 6.96 14.29
C PHE A 530 22.21 8.21 14.52
N SER A 531 22.74 8.76 13.44
CA SER A 531 23.44 10.05 13.47
C SER A 531 23.12 10.84 12.20
N THR A 532 22.92 12.13 12.38
CA THR A 532 23.00 13.10 11.29
C THR A 532 24.36 13.76 11.43
N SER A 533 25.21 13.67 10.40
CA SER A 533 26.44 14.46 10.34
C SER A 533 26.06 15.92 10.09
N THR A 534 25.46 16.58 11.07
CA THR A 534 25.56 18.03 11.14
C THR A 534 27.03 18.29 11.41
N THR A 535 27.75 18.72 10.37
CA THR A 535 28.98 19.46 10.61
C THR A 535 28.53 20.66 11.43
N SER A 536 28.72 20.56 12.75
CA SER A 536 28.76 21.73 13.60
C SER A 536 29.89 22.57 13.03
N VAL A 537 29.56 23.56 12.21
CA VAL A 537 30.52 24.62 11.90
C VAL A 537 30.64 25.41 13.20
N THR A 538 31.50 24.93 14.09
CA THR A 538 32.10 25.75 15.13
C THR A 538 32.97 26.76 14.39
N THR A 539 32.37 27.85 13.92
CA THR A 539 33.15 29.07 13.75
C THR A 539 33.50 29.53 15.16
N VAL A 540 34.67 29.12 15.63
CA VAL A 540 35.36 29.89 16.66
C VAL A 540 35.96 31.09 15.92
N PRO A 541 35.51 32.34 16.14
CA PRO A 541 36.30 33.47 15.71
C PRO A 541 37.52 33.53 16.64
N THR A 542 38.67 33.05 16.15
CA THR A 542 39.95 33.40 16.77
C THR A 542 40.22 34.87 16.45
N LEU A 543 39.93 35.72 17.44
CA LEU A 543 40.49 37.06 17.55
C LEU A 543 41.98 36.91 17.86
N ASP A 544 42.83 36.96 16.84
CA ASP A 544 44.23 37.30 17.02
C ASP A 544 44.51 38.64 16.33
N ALA A 545 44.98 39.55 17.17
CA ALA A 545 45.15 40.96 16.90
C ALA A 545 46.55 41.28 16.35
N TRP A 546 46.66 42.52 15.84
CA TRP A 546 47.87 43.32 15.60
C TRP A 546 48.52 43.23 14.21
N SER A 547 48.14 44.19 13.35
CA SER A 547 49.12 45.10 12.70
C SER A 547 48.43 46.15 11.82
N ILE A 548 48.08 47.32 12.38
CA ILE A 548 48.09 48.60 11.62
C ILE A 548 48.61 49.70 12.55
N ILE A 549 49.86 50.10 12.31
CA ILE A 549 50.45 51.35 12.82
C ILE A 549 50.15 52.45 11.79
N GLY A 550 49.43 53.48 12.26
CA GLY A 550 49.63 54.91 11.97
C GLY A 550 49.30 55.46 10.59
N ILE A 551 48.35 56.40 10.51
CA ILE A 551 48.64 57.86 10.53
C ILE A 551 47.35 58.69 10.32
N ILE A 552 47.02 59.46 11.37
CA ILE A 552 46.48 60.84 11.44
C ILE A 552 45.13 61.15 10.78
N GLY A 553 44.10 61.28 11.65
CA GLY A 553 42.90 62.10 11.42
C GLY A 553 42.79 63.19 12.49
N LEU A 554 42.75 64.44 12.03
CA LEU A 554 42.67 65.69 12.80
C LEU A 554 41.35 65.81 13.60
N SER A 555 41.52 66.13 14.88
CA SER A 555 40.72 66.99 15.78
C SER A 555 39.21 67.18 15.55
N SER A 556 38.46 66.77 16.57
CA SER A 556 37.09 67.09 16.93
C SER A 556 36.81 68.59 17.14
N ILE A 557 35.63 69.08 16.69
CA ILE A 557 34.96 70.28 17.21
C ILE A 557 33.47 69.98 17.39
N ALA A 558 33.05 69.93 18.65
CA ALA A 558 31.66 70.02 19.07
C ALA A 558 31.32 71.50 19.33
N MET A 559 30.22 71.99 18.76
CA MET A 559 29.65 73.30 19.11
C MET A 559 28.84 73.18 20.40
N TYR A 560 29.25 73.92 21.44
CA TYR A 560 28.34 74.41 22.49
C TYR A 560 28.58 75.90 22.67
N ARG A 561 27.49 76.67 22.62
CA ARG A 561 27.49 78.14 22.67
C ARG A 561 26.58 78.57 23.83
N VAL A 562 27.16 78.88 25.00
CA VAL A 562 26.53 79.75 26.01
C VAL A 562 27.64 80.63 26.62
N ARG A 563 27.45 81.95 26.55
CA ARG A 563 28.43 82.97 27.00
C ARG A 563 28.17 83.37 28.46
N ARG A 564 29.29 83.42 29.21
CA ARG A 564 29.75 84.37 30.24
C ARG A 564 28.83 84.77 31.41
N ARG A 565 29.36 84.59 32.63
CA ARG A 565 30.03 85.62 33.47
C ARG A 565 30.73 84.92 34.65
N GLU A 566 32.05 85.01 34.71
CA GLU A 566 32.85 85.89 35.60
C GLU A 566 33.07 85.34 37.00
N PHE A 567 34.36 85.32 37.36
CA PHE A 567 35.01 84.76 38.54
C PHE A 567 34.68 85.53 39.83
N SER A 568 34.66 84.83 40.97
CA SER A 568 35.54 85.18 42.09
C SER A 568 35.81 83.95 42.97
N ASN A 569 37.05 83.88 43.44
CA ASN A 569 37.63 82.85 44.31
C ASN A 569 36.92 82.75 45.65
N ASP A 570 36.63 81.53 46.10
CA ASP A 570 37.37 80.81 47.16
C ASP A 570 37.07 79.31 47.09
#